data_AF-A0A9P2ANC3-F1
#
_entry.id   AF-A0A9P2ANC3-F1
#
_cell.length_a   1.000
_cell.length_b   1.000
_cell.length_c   1.000
_cell.angle_alpha   90.00
_cell.angle_beta   90.00
_cell.angle_gamma   90.00
#
_symmetry.space_group_name_H-M   'P 1'
#
loop_
_entity.id
_entity.type
_entity.pdbx_description
1 polymer ?
#
loop_
_entity_poly.entity_id
_entity_poly.type
_entity_poly.pdbx_seq_one_letter_code
_entity_poly.pdbx_strand_id
1 'polypeptide(L)'
;MKTEEKYNIFAKTYVMNGFNGKDAAISAGYSAKTAEQQASRLLRNVKVLEFIDEEMKLLSKRMRDDASKIYAELWKQVRMIDEKIAKHEEASAKLSVTDARKITAKADINNLKAKIRRIEDKLKKLDGRKSDEGNLKKELLDEHGELKIQLEELEDSVSEIYEEVSASKRDLLWHKDWKEILSLRAQILQDLFDRSGYKETSELQDRRIALLDAQINKLNADEQDERTAKLKQIVASTENIQARTELIKGAKKDTSIMEALIDVVNGGDGSGSISVQPEATRDDQTDHE
;
A
#
# COMPACT_ATOMS: atom_id res chain seq x y z
N MET A 1 53.18 20.35 -37.85
CA MET A 1 53.00 19.86 -36.48
C MET A 1 54.36 19.48 -35.92
N LYS A 2 54.74 20.01 -34.75
CA LYS A 2 56.05 19.77 -34.16
C LYS A 2 56.14 18.34 -33.58
N THR A 3 57.34 17.78 -33.46
CA THR A 3 57.54 16.41 -32.97
C THR A 3 56.98 16.20 -31.55
N GLU A 4 57.19 17.18 -30.68
CA GLU A 4 56.70 17.15 -29.30
C GLU A 4 55.17 17.20 -29.20
N GLU A 5 54.55 18.01 -30.06
CA GLU A 5 53.09 18.06 -30.21
C GLU A 5 52.53 16.70 -30.66
N LYS A 6 53.24 15.98 -31.56
CA LYS A 6 52.85 14.63 -31.98
C LYS A 6 52.97 13.62 -30.84
N TYR A 7 53.98 13.77 -29.99
CA TYR A 7 54.16 12.90 -28.83
C TYR A 7 53.08 13.14 -27.78
N ASN A 8 52.71 14.39 -27.54
CA ASN A 8 51.61 14.74 -26.63
C ASN A 8 50.26 14.18 -27.14
N ILE A 9 49.91 14.44 -28.41
CA ILE A 9 48.67 13.90 -28.99
C ILE A 9 48.68 12.37 -28.96
N PHE A 10 49.79 11.73 -29.30
CA PHE A 10 49.92 10.27 -29.21
C PHE A 10 49.69 9.77 -27.78
N ALA A 11 50.40 10.32 -26.78
CA ALA A 11 50.29 9.91 -25.38
C ALA A 11 48.87 10.08 -24.84
N LYS A 12 48.26 11.25 -25.08
CA LYS A 12 46.89 11.54 -24.67
C LYS A 12 45.87 10.60 -25.31
N THR A 13 45.93 10.42 -26.62
CA THR A 13 45.00 9.52 -27.32
C THR A 13 45.20 8.07 -26.89
N TYR A 14 46.46 7.63 -26.70
CA TYR A 14 46.80 6.29 -26.26
C TYR A 14 46.22 5.95 -24.88
N VAL A 15 46.29 6.89 -23.93
CA VAL A 15 45.70 6.69 -22.61
C VAL A 15 44.17 6.74 -22.66
N MET A 16 43.58 7.62 -23.48
CA MET A 16 42.12 7.78 -23.57
C MET A 16 41.40 6.66 -24.35
N ASN A 17 42.08 6.00 -25.29
CA ASN A 17 41.48 4.98 -26.15
C ASN A 17 41.69 3.54 -25.67
N GLY A 18 42.06 3.35 -24.40
CA GLY A 18 42.29 2.02 -23.82
C GLY A 18 43.61 1.38 -24.26
N PHE A 19 44.66 2.19 -24.47
CA PHE A 19 46.01 1.74 -24.83
C PHE A 19 46.10 1.14 -26.24
N ASN A 20 45.33 1.67 -27.18
CA ASN A 20 45.43 1.31 -28.60
C ASN A 20 46.45 2.22 -29.32
N GLY A 21 47.66 1.68 -29.52
CA GLY A 21 48.79 2.41 -30.10
C GLY A 21 48.59 2.79 -31.56
N LYS A 22 47.93 1.94 -32.36
CA LYS A 22 47.71 2.17 -33.79
C LYS A 22 46.81 3.38 -34.01
N ASP A 23 45.69 3.43 -33.31
CA ASP A 23 44.75 4.55 -33.41
C ASP A 23 45.35 5.84 -32.84
N ALA A 24 46.11 5.74 -31.75
CA ALA A 24 46.84 6.88 -31.20
C ALA A 24 47.88 7.45 -32.17
N ALA A 25 48.58 6.60 -32.92
CA ALA A 25 49.52 7.05 -33.96
C ALA A 25 48.79 7.71 -35.15
N ILE A 26 47.63 7.19 -35.55
CA ILE A 26 46.82 7.84 -36.60
C ILE A 26 46.35 9.22 -36.12
N SER A 27 45.83 9.33 -34.90
CA SER A 27 45.39 10.60 -34.31
C SER A 27 46.53 11.61 -34.13
N ALA A 28 47.75 11.15 -33.86
CA ALA A 28 48.95 11.99 -33.83
C ALA A 28 49.48 12.39 -35.23
N GLY A 29 48.77 12.03 -36.30
CA GLY A 29 49.09 12.41 -37.67
C GLY A 29 50.21 11.58 -38.31
N TYR A 30 50.37 10.31 -37.92
CA TYR A 30 51.19 9.34 -38.64
C TYR A 30 50.35 8.60 -39.69
N SER A 31 50.99 8.15 -40.78
CA SER A 31 50.30 7.44 -41.84
C SER A 31 49.68 6.14 -41.33
N ALA A 32 48.39 5.92 -41.62
CA ALA A 32 47.65 4.71 -41.27
C ALA A 32 48.35 3.42 -41.73
N LYS A 33 49.02 3.46 -42.90
CA LYS A 33 49.78 2.31 -43.44
C LYS A 33 50.96 1.90 -42.56
N THR A 34 51.51 2.84 -41.77
CA THR A 34 52.68 2.63 -40.92
C THR A 34 52.40 2.82 -39.44
N ALA A 35 51.16 3.13 -39.06
CA ALA A 35 50.79 3.59 -37.72
C ALA A 35 51.18 2.60 -36.63
N GLU A 36 51.07 1.31 -36.89
CA GLU A 36 51.39 0.23 -35.94
C GLU A 36 52.91 0.11 -35.67
N GLN A 37 53.73 0.26 -36.71
CA GLN A 37 55.19 0.33 -36.57
C GLN A 37 55.63 1.61 -35.88
N GLN A 38 54.97 2.74 -36.19
CA GLN A 38 55.25 4.03 -35.54
C GLN A 38 54.87 4.00 -34.07
N ALA A 39 53.69 3.46 -33.73
CA ALA A 39 53.26 3.26 -32.35
C ALA A 39 54.27 2.43 -31.54
N SER A 40 54.73 1.30 -32.11
CA SER A 40 55.73 0.45 -31.46
C SER A 40 57.06 1.17 -31.18
N ARG A 41 57.46 2.10 -32.05
CA ARG A 41 58.65 2.94 -31.85
C ARG A 41 58.40 4.03 -30.80
N LEU A 42 57.24 4.67 -30.83
CA LEU A 42 56.84 5.72 -29.89
C LEU A 42 56.75 5.18 -28.46
N LEU A 43 56.21 3.96 -28.27
CA LEU A 43 56.14 3.31 -26.95
C LEU A 43 57.50 2.91 -26.37
N ARG A 44 58.59 3.00 -27.13
CA ARG A 44 59.97 2.82 -26.66
C ARG A 44 60.69 4.15 -26.43
N ASN A 45 60.07 5.27 -26.80
CA ASN A 45 60.67 6.59 -26.69
C ASN A 45 60.45 7.13 -25.27
N VAL A 46 61.54 7.49 -24.60
CA VAL A 46 61.53 7.96 -23.21
C VAL A 46 60.62 9.18 -23.01
N LYS A 47 60.65 10.16 -23.91
CA LYS A 47 59.80 11.36 -23.81
C LYS A 47 58.32 11.05 -23.99
N VAL A 48 58.00 10.09 -24.85
CA VAL A 48 56.61 9.65 -25.04
C VAL A 48 56.11 8.91 -23.80
N LEU A 49 56.97 8.10 -23.17
CA LEU A 49 56.66 7.41 -21.92
C LEU A 49 56.42 8.40 -20.77
N GLU A 50 57.21 9.48 -20.68
CA GLU A 50 56.99 10.57 -19.71
C GLU A 50 55.62 11.23 -19.90
N PHE A 51 55.26 11.59 -21.14
CA PHE A 51 53.93 12.14 -21.42
C PHE A 51 52.79 11.16 -21.13
N ILE A 52 53.00 9.85 -21.35
CA ILE A 52 52.01 8.82 -20.98
C ILE A 52 51.83 8.77 -19.46
N ASP A 53 52.91 8.80 -18.69
CA ASP A 53 52.85 8.80 -17.22
C ASP A 53 52.12 10.05 -16.67
N GLU A 54 52.39 11.23 -17.24
CA GLU A 54 51.67 12.46 -16.90
C GLU A 54 50.18 12.37 -17.22
N GLU A 55 49.81 11.89 -18.41
CA GLU A 55 48.41 11.71 -18.80
C GLU A 55 47.71 10.64 -17.95
N MET A 56 48.40 9.57 -17.55
CA MET A 56 47.87 8.57 -16.61
C MET A 56 47.60 9.18 -15.22
N LYS A 57 48.50 10.03 -14.72
CA LYS A 57 48.29 10.77 -13.46
C LYS A 57 47.10 11.73 -13.55
N LEU A 58 46.98 12.47 -14.66
CA LEU A 58 45.84 13.36 -14.92
C LEU A 58 44.52 12.61 -15.08
N LEU A 59 44.54 11.46 -15.75
CA LEU A 59 43.39 10.57 -15.88
C LEU A 59 42.97 10.04 -14.51
N SER A 60 43.93 9.55 -13.71
CA SER A 60 43.67 9.08 -12.34
C SER A 60 43.04 10.17 -11.46
N LYS A 61 43.53 11.41 -11.55
CA LYS A 61 42.95 12.56 -10.85
C LYS A 61 41.53 12.87 -11.32
N ARG A 62 41.29 12.96 -12.64
CA ARG A 62 39.95 13.16 -13.20
C ARG A 62 38.96 12.07 -12.78
N MET A 63 39.39 10.82 -12.84
CA MET A 63 38.58 9.68 -12.39
C MET A 63 38.24 9.77 -10.90
N ARG A 64 39.16 10.23 -10.05
CA ARG A 64 38.90 10.45 -8.61
C ARG A 64 37.89 11.58 -8.37
N ASP A 65 38.05 12.69 -9.08
CA ASP A 65 37.15 13.84 -8.96
C ASP A 65 35.74 13.48 -9.45
N ASP A 66 35.64 12.77 -10.57
CA ASP A 66 34.36 12.32 -11.13
C ASP A 66 33.71 11.24 -10.26
N ALA A 67 34.50 10.30 -9.70
CA ALA A 67 33.99 9.35 -8.70
C ALA A 67 33.42 10.07 -7.47
N SER A 68 34.06 11.14 -7.01
CA SER A 68 33.59 11.95 -5.88
C SER A 68 32.28 12.67 -6.17
N LYS A 69 32.12 13.21 -7.39
CA LYS A 69 30.86 13.83 -7.84
C LYS A 69 29.73 12.80 -7.94
N ILE A 70 30.02 11.63 -8.52
CA ILE A 70 29.05 10.54 -8.63
C ILE A 70 28.62 10.09 -7.22
N TYR A 71 29.56 9.94 -6.30
CA TYR A 71 29.28 9.60 -4.90
C TYR A 71 28.35 10.63 -4.24
N ALA A 72 28.61 11.93 -4.42
CA ALA A 72 27.77 13.00 -3.90
C ALA A 72 26.36 12.99 -4.50
N GLU A 73 26.23 12.76 -5.81
CA GLU A 73 24.92 12.70 -6.47
C GLU A 73 24.12 11.47 -6.06
N LEU A 74 24.76 10.29 -5.91
CA LEU A 74 24.10 9.09 -5.40
C LEU A 74 23.57 9.31 -3.98
N TRP A 75 24.35 9.93 -3.09
CA TRP A 75 23.88 10.28 -1.75
C TRP A 75 22.70 11.26 -1.75
N LYS A 76 22.71 12.23 -2.66
CA LYS A 76 21.59 13.16 -2.84
C LYS A 76 20.33 12.40 -3.26
N GLN A 77 20.44 11.43 -4.16
CA GLN A 77 19.32 10.58 -4.56
C GLN A 77 18.81 9.72 -3.40
N VAL A 78 19.70 9.12 -2.60
CA VAL A 78 19.32 8.36 -1.39
C VAL A 78 18.50 9.24 -0.45
N ARG A 79 18.96 10.47 -0.15
CA ARG A 79 18.22 11.39 0.73
C ARG A 79 16.83 11.73 0.20
N MET A 80 16.71 12.02 -1.10
CA MET A 80 15.41 12.30 -1.71
C MET A 80 14.46 11.10 -1.65
N ILE A 81 14.99 9.88 -1.78
CA ILE A 81 14.20 8.65 -1.64
C ILE A 81 13.81 8.43 -0.17
N ASP A 82 14.73 8.61 0.78
CA ASP A 82 14.47 8.50 2.21
C ASP A 82 13.36 9.48 2.66
N GLU A 83 13.38 10.71 2.17
CA GLU A 83 12.33 11.70 2.45
C GLU A 83 10.95 11.26 1.93
N LYS A 84 10.89 10.68 0.73
CA LYS A 84 9.63 10.14 0.18
C LYS A 84 9.14 8.94 0.98
N ILE A 85 10.07 8.09 1.42
CA ILE A 85 9.76 6.94 2.26
C ILE A 85 9.15 7.38 3.59
N ALA A 86 9.79 8.31 4.27
CA ALA A 86 9.32 8.83 5.55
C ALA A 86 7.90 9.44 5.43
N LYS A 87 7.64 10.20 4.37
CA LYS A 87 6.30 10.77 4.12
C LYS A 87 5.23 9.70 3.89
N HIS A 88 5.56 8.65 3.14
CA HIS A 88 4.64 7.53 2.93
C HIS A 88 4.33 6.78 4.23
N GLU A 89 5.34 6.50 5.06
CA GLU A 89 5.17 5.82 6.34
C GLU A 89 4.32 6.65 7.31
N GLU A 90 4.60 7.96 7.40
CA GLU A 90 3.82 8.89 8.22
C GLU A 90 2.36 8.96 7.74
N ALA A 91 2.14 9.06 6.43
CA ALA A 91 0.80 9.07 5.83
C ALA A 91 0.05 7.76 6.07
N SER A 92 0.72 6.62 5.92
CA SER A 92 0.17 5.28 6.17
C SER A 92 -0.24 5.11 7.64
N ALA A 93 0.61 5.50 8.57
CA ALA A 93 0.32 5.46 10.01
C ALA A 93 -0.88 6.37 10.37
N LYS A 94 -0.90 7.61 9.85
CA LYS A 94 -2.04 8.52 10.03
C LYS A 94 -3.34 7.94 9.47
N LEU A 95 -3.29 7.35 8.28
CA LEU A 95 -4.46 6.73 7.64
C LEU A 95 -5.03 5.60 8.49
N SER A 96 -4.19 4.70 9.01
CA SER A 96 -4.62 3.62 9.90
C SER A 96 -5.38 4.14 11.13
N VAL A 97 -4.86 5.18 11.78
CA VAL A 97 -5.51 5.81 12.94
C VAL A 97 -6.82 6.51 12.54
N THR A 98 -6.81 7.29 11.46
CA THR A 98 -7.99 8.03 11.00
C THR A 98 -9.11 7.11 10.50
N ASP A 99 -8.79 5.98 9.85
CA ASP A 99 -9.78 4.98 9.44
C ASP A 99 -10.43 4.33 10.65
N ALA A 100 -9.66 4.03 11.71
CA ALA A 100 -10.22 3.55 12.98
C ALA A 100 -11.15 4.60 13.62
N ARG A 101 -10.72 5.87 13.70
CA ARG A 101 -11.55 6.98 14.22
C ARG A 101 -12.85 7.13 13.43
N LYS A 102 -12.77 7.05 12.11
CA LYS A 102 -13.93 7.14 11.20
C LYS A 102 -14.93 6.01 11.42
N ILE A 103 -14.46 4.78 11.64
CA ILE A 103 -15.33 3.63 11.91
C ILE A 103 -16.10 3.87 13.22
N THR A 104 -15.40 4.28 14.28
CA THR A 104 -16.00 4.57 15.59
C THR A 104 -17.01 5.71 15.49
N ALA A 105 -16.62 6.84 14.90
CA ALA A 105 -17.51 8.00 14.76
C ALA A 105 -18.77 7.67 13.93
N LYS A 106 -18.66 6.86 12.88
CA LYS A 106 -19.83 6.37 12.14
C LYS A 106 -20.76 5.50 12.98
N ALA A 107 -20.21 4.63 13.83
CA ALA A 107 -21.02 3.81 14.74
C ALA A 107 -21.75 4.70 15.76
N ASP A 108 -21.07 5.70 16.31
CA ASP A 108 -21.63 6.65 17.26
C ASP A 108 -22.73 7.52 16.64
N ILE A 109 -22.54 8.02 15.42
CA ILE A 109 -23.57 8.73 14.63
C ILE A 109 -24.82 7.86 14.48
N ASN A 110 -24.66 6.58 14.11
CA ASN A 110 -25.78 5.67 13.94
C ASN A 110 -26.53 5.42 15.26
N ASN A 111 -25.78 5.29 16.36
CA ASN A 111 -26.35 5.14 17.70
C ASN A 111 -27.13 6.38 18.15
N LEU A 112 -26.58 7.58 17.93
CA LEU A 112 -27.25 8.86 18.23
C LEU A 112 -28.52 9.02 17.39
N LYS A 113 -28.46 8.77 16.07
CA LYS A 113 -29.63 8.79 15.19
C LYS A 113 -30.72 7.83 15.66
N ALA A 114 -30.35 6.64 16.12
CA ALA A 114 -31.30 5.68 16.69
C ALA A 114 -31.92 6.17 18.01
N LYS A 115 -31.15 6.80 18.91
CA LYS A 115 -31.66 7.39 20.15
C LYS A 115 -32.64 8.54 19.88
N ILE A 116 -32.24 9.47 19.01
CA ILE A 116 -33.07 10.62 18.58
C ILE A 116 -34.41 10.11 18.04
N ARG A 117 -34.38 9.12 17.13
CA ARG A 117 -35.62 8.54 16.56
C ARG A 117 -36.54 7.97 17.64
N ARG A 118 -36.00 7.28 18.64
CA ARG A 118 -36.80 6.74 19.76
C ARG A 118 -37.46 7.85 20.59
N ILE A 119 -36.76 8.96 20.82
CA ILE A 119 -37.32 10.11 21.56
C ILE A 119 -38.40 10.81 20.72
N GLU A 120 -38.17 11.01 19.43
CA GLU A 120 -39.17 11.56 18.51
C GLU A 120 -40.45 10.72 18.48
N ASP A 121 -40.32 9.39 18.47
CA ASP A 121 -41.46 8.48 18.52
C ASP A 121 -42.20 8.53 19.87
N LYS A 122 -41.49 8.76 20.99
CA LYS A 122 -42.12 9.00 22.30
C LYS A 122 -42.87 10.34 22.33
N LEU A 123 -42.23 11.41 21.85
CA LEU A 123 -42.82 12.76 21.78
C LEU A 123 -44.11 12.79 20.95
N LYS A 124 -44.16 12.07 19.82
CA LYS A 124 -45.36 11.95 18.98
C LYS A 124 -46.56 11.30 19.69
N LYS A 125 -46.31 10.43 20.68
CA LYS A 125 -47.35 9.71 21.43
C LYS A 125 -47.89 10.51 22.63
N LEU A 126 -47.24 11.61 23.01
CA LEU A 126 -47.64 12.43 24.16
C LEU A 126 -48.62 13.55 23.76
N ASP A 127 -49.83 13.53 24.34
CA ASP A 127 -50.86 14.57 24.16
C ASP A 127 -50.47 15.87 24.89
N GLY A 128 -49.79 15.77 26.04
CA GLY A 128 -49.18 16.91 26.74
C GLY A 128 -50.17 17.81 27.49
N ARG A 129 -51.43 17.41 27.58
CA ARG A 129 -52.50 18.16 28.28
C ARG A 129 -52.60 17.84 29.77
N LYS A 130 -52.09 16.67 30.21
CA LYS A 130 -51.98 16.33 31.63
C LYS A 130 -50.67 16.90 32.19
N SER A 131 -50.71 17.44 33.41
CA SER A 131 -49.55 18.06 34.08
C SER A 131 -48.30 17.16 34.05
N ASP A 132 -48.49 15.87 34.35
CA ASP A 132 -47.40 14.89 34.41
C ASP A 132 -46.82 14.58 33.02
N GLU A 133 -47.66 14.54 31.99
CA GLU A 133 -47.26 14.39 30.58
C GLU A 133 -46.58 15.66 30.03
N GLY A 134 -46.96 16.84 30.53
CA GLY A 134 -46.36 18.12 30.17
C GLY A 134 -44.89 18.24 30.61
N ASN A 135 -44.60 17.84 31.86
CA ASN A 135 -43.23 17.83 32.38
C ASN A 135 -42.36 16.81 31.63
N LEU A 136 -42.86 15.59 31.42
CA LEU A 136 -42.16 14.55 30.67
C LEU A 136 -41.88 14.96 29.21
N LYS A 137 -42.85 15.63 28.57
CA LYS A 137 -42.67 16.15 27.20
C LYS A 137 -41.58 17.22 27.13
N LYS A 138 -41.49 18.08 28.14
CA LYS A 138 -40.43 19.09 28.24
C LYS A 138 -39.05 18.44 28.40
N GLU A 139 -38.91 17.49 29.32
CA GLU A 139 -37.66 16.75 29.54
C GLU A 139 -37.19 16.01 28.27
N LEU A 140 -38.10 15.36 27.56
CA LEU A 140 -37.78 14.69 26.28
C LEU A 140 -37.41 15.67 25.16
N LEU A 141 -37.96 16.89 25.15
CA LEU A 141 -37.58 17.94 24.20
C LEU A 141 -36.17 18.46 24.49
N ASP A 142 -35.84 18.63 25.77
CA ASP A 142 -34.50 19.04 26.21
C ASP A 142 -33.47 17.95 25.83
N GLU A 143 -33.73 16.68 26.16
CA GLU A 143 -32.88 15.54 25.76
C GLU A 143 -32.74 15.42 24.23
N HIS A 144 -33.81 15.64 23.47
CA HIS A 144 -33.77 15.63 22.00
C HIS A 144 -32.87 16.74 21.44
N GLY A 145 -32.94 17.94 22.02
CA GLY A 145 -32.10 19.07 21.66
C GLY A 145 -30.61 18.78 21.91
N GLU A 146 -30.29 18.27 23.10
CA GLU A 146 -28.92 17.89 23.46
C GLU A 146 -28.34 16.82 22.53
N LEU A 147 -29.11 15.76 22.25
CA LEU A 147 -28.66 14.70 21.35
C LEU A 147 -28.49 15.17 19.90
N LYS A 148 -29.29 16.14 19.45
CA LYS A 148 -29.11 16.75 18.13
C LYS A 148 -27.82 17.56 18.04
N ILE A 149 -27.50 18.33 19.07
CA ILE A 149 -26.24 19.09 19.14
C ILE A 149 -25.05 18.12 19.10
N GLN A 150 -25.07 17.06 19.92
CA GLN A 150 -24.03 16.02 19.90
C GLN A 150 -23.90 15.34 18.54
N LEU A 151 -25.02 15.12 17.84
CA LEU A 151 -24.99 14.54 16.51
C LEU A 151 -24.31 15.48 15.49
N GLU A 152 -24.63 16.78 15.54
CA GLU A 152 -24.05 17.80 14.66
C GLU A 152 -22.53 17.92 14.91
N GLU A 153 -22.11 18.05 16.16
CA GLU A 153 -20.68 18.07 16.55
C GLU A 153 -19.91 16.84 16.04
N LEU A 154 -20.53 15.67 16.14
CA LEU A 154 -19.93 14.43 15.68
C LEU A 154 -19.89 14.34 14.14
N GLU A 155 -20.91 14.82 13.44
CA GLU A 155 -20.93 14.92 11.98
C GLU A 155 -19.85 15.88 11.45
N ASP A 156 -19.64 17.01 12.12
CA ASP A 156 -18.55 17.95 11.83
C ASP A 156 -17.18 17.30 12.03
N SER A 157 -16.97 16.60 13.15
CA SER A 157 -15.72 15.88 13.42
C SER A 157 -15.41 14.81 12.34
N VAL A 158 -16.45 14.16 11.80
CA VAL A 158 -16.30 13.20 10.71
C VAL A 158 -15.88 13.90 9.41
N SER A 159 -16.40 15.10 9.16
CA SER A 159 -15.99 15.93 8.02
C SER A 159 -14.50 16.26 8.10
N GLU A 160 -14.01 16.70 9.26
CA GLU A 160 -12.58 16.96 9.50
C GLU A 160 -11.72 15.72 9.22
N ILE A 161 -12.16 14.54 9.69
CA ILE A 161 -11.47 13.26 9.44
C ILE A 161 -11.38 12.99 7.92
N TYR A 162 -12.41 13.30 7.13
CA TYR A 162 -12.35 13.12 5.67
C TYR A 162 -11.31 14.04 5.01
N GLU A 163 -11.14 15.26 5.51
CA GLU A 163 -10.12 16.19 5.03
C GLU A 163 -8.71 15.69 5.38
N GLU A 164 -8.48 15.23 6.62
CA GLU A 164 -7.21 14.63 7.06
C GLU A 164 -6.83 13.39 6.23
N VAL A 165 -7.81 12.52 5.96
CA VAL A 165 -7.62 11.33 5.11
C VAL A 165 -7.26 11.74 3.68
N SER A 166 -7.95 12.73 3.12
CA SER A 166 -7.67 13.22 1.78
C SER A 166 -6.28 13.85 1.68
N ALA A 167 -5.84 14.53 2.73
CA ALA A 167 -4.50 15.07 2.81
C ALA A 167 -3.42 13.97 2.85
N SER A 168 -3.59 12.99 3.74
CA SER A 168 -2.64 11.90 3.91
C SER A 168 -2.55 11.01 2.66
N LYS A 169 -3.65 10.83 1.92
CA LYS A 169 -3.65 10.08 0.65
C LYS A 169 -2.77 10.69 -0.43
N ARG A 170 -2.45 11.98 -0.39
CA ARG A 170 -1.56 12.62 -1.39
C ARG A 170 -0.11 12.17 -1.24
N ASP A 171 0.32 11.92 0.00
CA ASP A 171 1.68 11.48 0.32
C ASP A 171 1.82 9.95 0.28
N LEU A 172 0.71 9.23 0.20
CA LEU A 172 0.68 7.78 0.08
C LEU A 172 1.08 7.32 -1.33
N LEU A 173 2.28 6.76 -1.45
CA LEU A 173 2.70 6.00 -2.63
C LEU A 173 1.80 4.77 -2.85
N TRP A 174 1.50 4.48 -4.13
CA TRP A 174 0.84 3.24 -4.51
C TRP A 174 1.76 2.05 -4.23
N HIS A 175 1.21 0.87 -3.95
CA HIS A 175 1.99 -0.31 -3.56
C HIS A 175 3.11 -0.65 -4.57
N LYS A 176 2.83 -0.54 -5.88
CA LYS A 176 3.82 -0.76 -6.93
C LYS A 176 4.98 0.25 -6.82
N ASP A 177 4.65 1.53 -6.71
CA ASP A 177 5.63 2.62 -6.60
C ASP A 177 6.44 2.52 -5.31
N TRP A 178 5.81 2.09 -4.21
CA TRP A 178 6.46 1.81 -2.93
C TRP A 178 7.50 0.69 -3.06
N LYS A 179 7.14 -0.43 -3.71
CA LYS A 179 8.10 -1.51 -3.96
C LYS A 179 9.25 -1.07 -4.86
N GLU A 180 8.95 -0.30 -5.89
CA GLU A 180 9.96 0.25 -6.80
C GLU A 180 10.90 1.23 -6.08
N ILE A 181 10.38 2.12 -5.23
CA ILE A 181 11.21 3.10 -4.52
C ILE A 181 12.17 2.43 -3.52
N LEU A 182 11.70 1.39 -2.82
CA LEU A 182 12.53 0.60 -1.91
C LEU A 182 13.63 -0.16 -2.65
N SER A 183 13.29 -0.74 -3.81
CA SER A 183 14.25 -1.44 -4.68
C SER A 183 15.32 -0.48 -5.21
N LEU A 184 14.91 0.68 -5.74
CA LEU A 184 15.81 1.72 -6.24
C LEU A 184 16.77 2.20 -5.15
N ARG A 185 16.26 2.44 -3.93
CA ARG A 185 17.09 2.79 -2.77
C ARG A 185 18.15 1.73 -2.50
N ALA A 186 17.75 0.46 -2.49
CA ALA A 186 18.64 -0.65 -2.20
C ALA A 186 19.77 -0.78 -3.23
N GLN A 187 19.44 -0.59 -4.52
CA GLN A 187 20.38 -0.60 -5.64
C GLN A 187 21.38 0.56 -5.58
N ILE A 188 20.91 1.79 -5.32
CA ILE A 188 21.77 2.98 -5.20
C ILE A 188 22.75 2.83 -4.03
N LEU A 189 22.28 2.31 -2.89
CA LEU A 189 23.15 2.03 -1.75
C LEU A 189 24.19 0.95 -2.07
N GLN A 190 23.81 -0.10 -2.80
CA GLN A 190 24.74 -1.13 -3.24
C GLN A 190 25.84 -0.55 -4.16
N ASP A 191 25.47 0.26 -5.15
CA ASP A 191 26.42 0.95 -6.03
C ASP A 191 27.36 1.89 -5.23
N LEU A 192 26.84 2.57 -4.20
CA LEU A 192 27.63 3.37 -3.26
C LEU A 192 28.67 2.55 -2.49
N PHE A 193 28.30 1.37 -2.00
CA PHE A 193 29.20 0.46 -1.28
C PHE A 193 30.26 -0.15 -2.22
N ASP A 194 29.84 -0.64 -3.38
CA ASP A 194 30.73 -1.21 -4.39
C ASP A 194 31.80 -0.21 -4.84
N ARG A 195 31.41 1.06 -5.05
CA ARG A 195 32.33 2.14 -5.47
C ARG A 195 33.25 2.65 -4.36
N SER A 196 32.84 2.58 -3.10
CA SER A 196 33.67 3.03 -1.97
C SER A 196 34.74 2.01 -1.58
N GLY A 197 34.86 0.90 -2.32
CA GLY A 197 35.81 -0.16 -2.04
C GLY A 197 35.38 -1.06 -0.88
N TYR A 198 34.17 -0.88 -0.35
CA TYR A 198 33.50 -1.88 0.48
C TYR A 198 33.06 -3.01 -0.44
N LYS A 199 33.99 -3.90 -0.81
CA LYS A 199 33.61 -5.24 -1.21
C LYS A 199 32.87 -5.85 -0.03
N GLU A 200 31.54 -5.90 -0.07
CA GLU A 200 30.80 -6.89 0.71
C GLU A 200 31.42 -8.23 0.33
N THR A 201 32.16 -8.84 1.27
CA THR A 201 32.39 -10.28 1.27
C THR A 201 31.04 -10.92 0.96
N SER A 202 30.95 -11.74 -0.10
CA SER A 202 29.75 -12.47 -0.57
C SER A 202 28.72 -12.77 0.52
N GLU A 203 29.21 -13.18 1.70
CA GLU A 203 28.45 -13.43 2.93
C GLU A 203 27.50 -12.31 3.42
N LEU A 204 27.80 -11.02 3.20
CA LEU A 204 26.93 -9.89 3.57
C LEU A 204 25.85 -9.63 2.53
N GLN A 205 26.14 -9.81 1.23
CA GLN A 205 25.13 -9.79 0.17
C GLN A 205 24.15 -10.95 0.33
N ASP A 206 24.64 -12.15 0.62
CA ASP A 206 23.81 -13.32 0.89
C ASP A 206 22.93 -13.11 2.13
N ARG A 207 23.46 -12.48 3.20
CA ARG A 207 22.66 -12.10 4.37
C ARG A 207 21.64 -11.01 4.06
N ARG A 208 21.98 -10.01 3.24
CA ARG A 208 21.07 -8.92 2.88
C ARG A 208 19.96 -9.40 1.94
N ILE A 209 20.27 -10.27 0.99
CA ILE A 209 19.29 -10.96 0.14
C ILE A 209 18.40 -11.84 1.02
N ALA A 210 18.96 -12.62 1.95
CA ALA A 210 18.17 -13.43 2.88
C ALA A 210 17.26 -12.59 3.79
N LEU A 211 17.70 -11.41 4.24
CA LEU A 211 16.88 -10.48 5.03
C LEU A 211 15.78 -9.83 4.19
N LEU A 212 16.08 -9.44 2.94
CA LEU A 212 15.09 -8.92 2.00
C LEU A 212 14.06 -9.97 1.62
N ASP A 213 14.49 -11.21 1.35
CA ASP A 213 13.62 -12.35 1.09
C ASP A 213 12.78 -12.68 2.33
N ALA A 214 13.34 -12.61 3.53
CA ALA A 214 12.59 -12.77 4.77
C ALA A 214 11.55 -11.65 4.97
N GLN A 215 11.88 -10.40 4.64
CA GLN A 215 10.93 -9.28 4.69
C GLN A 215 9.84 -9.41 3.62
N ILE A 216 10.19 -9.81 2.40
CA ILE A 216 9.23 -10.07 1.32
C ILE A 216 8.30 -11.23 1.68
N ASN A 217 8.85 -12.32 2.24
CA ASN A 217 8.06 -13.45 2.68
C ASN A 217 7.16 -13.08 3.86
N LYS A 218 7.63 -12.23 4.78
CA LYS A 218 6.79 -11.71 5.86
C LYS A 218 5.66 -10.83 5.34
N LEU A 219 5.94 -9.92 4.40
CA LEU A 219 4.91 -9.10 3.74
C LEU A 219 3.88 -9.97 2.99
N ASN A 220 4.33 -11.01 2.29
CA ASN A 220 3.46 -11.96 1.61
C ASN A 220 2.64 -12.81 2.59
N ALA A 221 3.21 -13.19 3.73
CA ALA A 221 2.51 -13.91 4.81
C ALA A 221 1.45 -13.02 5.47
N ASP A 222 1.80 -11.77 5.80
CA ASP A 222 0.85 -10.77 6.32
C ASP A 222 -0.28 -10.52 5.30
N GLU A 223 0.01 -10.48 4.00
CA GLU A 223 -1.00 -10.37 2.94
C GLU A 223 -1.87 -11.63 2.83
N GLN A 224 -1.31 -12.83 3.01
CA GLN A 224 -2.06 -14.08 3.08
C GLN A 224 -2.95 -14.17 4.31
N ASP A 225 -2.46 -13.71 5.47
CA ASP A 225 -3.20 -13.67 6.72
C ASP A 225 -4.35 -12.67 6.64
N GLU A 226 -4.13 -11.51 6.02
CA GLU A 226 -5.20 -10.53 5.77
C GLU A 226 -6.24 -11.05 4.78
N ARG A 227 -5.80 -11.75 3.71
CA ARG A 227 -6.69 -12.42 2.75
C ARG A 227 -7.49 -13.56 3.39
N THR A 228 -6.86 -14.39 4.23
CA THR A 228 -7.55 -15.48 4.93
C THR A 228 -8.48 -14.97 6.03
N ALA A 229 -8.15 -13.87 6.71
CA ALA A 229 -9.06 -13.20 7.63
C ALA A 229 -10.30 -12.63 6.91
N LYS A 230 -10.11 -11.97 5.75
CA LYS A 230 -11.21 -11.53 4.88
C LYS A 230 -12.04 -12.71 4.37
N LEU A 231 -11.42 -13.81 3.96
CA LEU A 231 -12.10 -15.05 3.57
C LEU A 231 -12.93 -15.65 4.72
N LYS A 232 -12.37 -15.74 5.93
CA LYS A 232 -13.11 -16.21 7.12
C LYS A 232 -14.29 -15.31 7.46
N GLN A 233 -14.13 -13.99 7.31
CA GLN A 233 -15.23 -13.05 7.50
C GLN A 233 -16.32 -13.23 6.45
N ILE A 234 -15.95 -13.46 5.17
CA ILE A 234 -16.89 -13.77 4.09
C ILE A 234 -17.59 -15.10 4.36
N VAL A 235 -16.87 -16.15 4.76
CA VAL A 235 -17.43 -17.46 5.11
C VAL A 235 -18.40 -17.33 6.28
N ALA A 236 -18.02 -16.68 7.37
CA ALA A 236 -18.90 -16.44 8.52
C ALA A 236 -20.14 -15.61 8.14
N SER A 237 -20.00 -14.62 7.26
CA SER A 237 -21.15 -13.85 6.75
C SER A 237 -22.07 -14.72 5.88
N THR A 238 -21.50 -15.64 5.09
CA THR A 238 -22.23 -16.58 4.23
C THR A 238 -22.97 -17.63 5.06
N GLU A 239 -22.32 -18.19 6.08
CA GLU A 239 -22.92 -19.11 7.05
C GLU A 239 -24.07 -18.44 7.83
N ASN A 240 -23.91 -17.17 8.22
CA ASN A 240 -25.00 -16.42 8.86
C ASN A 240 -26.19 -16.21 7.90
N ILE A 241 -25.91 -15.91 6.63
CA ILE A 241 -26.94 -15.79 5.58
C ILE A 241 -27.64 -17.13 5.34
N GLN A 242 -26.88 -18.24 5.29
CA GLN A 242 -27.43 -19.59 5.12
C GLN A 242 -28.29 -19.99 6.33
N ALA A 243 -27.81 -19.81 7.56
CA ALA A 243 -28.58 -20.07 8.78
C ALA A 243 -29.86 -19.23 8.85
N ARG A 244 -29.82 -17.95 8.44
CA ARG A 244 -31.02 -17.11 8.30
C ARG A 244 -31.97 -17.64 7.24
N THR A 245 -31.44 -18.11 6.11
CA THR A 245 -32.24 -18.67 5.01
C THR A 245 -32.90 -19.99 5.43
N GLU A 246 -32.21 -20.82 6.21
CA GLU A 246 -32.75 -22.04 6.79
C GLU A 246 -33.82 -21.76 7.85
N LEU A 247 -33.64 -20.73 8.69
CA LEU A 247 -34.69 -20.26 9.60
C LEU A 247 -35.93 -19.74 8.84
N ILE A 248 -35.74 -19.05 7.72
CA ILE A 248 -36.83 -18.58 6.84
C ILE A 248 -37.54 -19.76 6.14
N LYS A 249 -36.81 -20.84 5.85
CA LYS A 249 -37.37 -22.07 5.26
C LYS A 249 -38.02 -22.99 6.32
N GLY A 250 -37.51 -23.00 7.54
CA GLY A 250 -37.96 -23.84 8.66
C GLY A 250 -39.06 -23.22 9.52
N ALA A 251 -39.26 -21.90 9.43
CA ALA A 251 -40.49 -21.28 9.94
C ALA A 251 -41.67 -21.82 9.13
N LYS A 252 -42.59 -22.58 9.77
CA LYS A 252 -43.92 -22.87 9.21
C LYS A 252 -44.57 -21.53 8.88
N LYS A 253 -44.53 -21.14 7.60
CA LYS A 253 -45.23 -19.95 7.13
C LYS A 253 -46.71 -20.24 7.29
N ASP A 254 -47.41 -19.40 8.04
CA ASP A 254 -48.86 -19.46 8.14
C ASP A 254 -49.44 -19.04 6.77
N THR A 255 -49.66 -20.02 5.91
CA THR A 255 -50.19 -19.84 4.56
C THR A 255 -51.70 -19.67 4.55
N SER A 256 -52.37 -19.67 5.71
CA SER A 256 -53.83 -19.57 5.83
C SER A 256 -54.41 -18.37 5.09
N ILE A 257 -53.76 -17.21 5.16
CA ILE A 257 -54.18 -16.00 4.44
C ILE A 257 -53.93 -16.14 2.93
N MET A 258 -52.83 -16.79 2.52
CA MET A 258 -52.50 -17.00 1.10
C MET A 258 -53.43 -18.03 0.46
N GLU A 259 -53.77 -19.09 1.18
CA GLU A 259 -54.72 -20.12 0.76
C GLU A 259 -56.14 -19.57 0.68
N ALA A 260 -56.57 -18.76 1.66
CA ALA A 260 -57.84 -18.05 1.62
C ALA A 260 -57.92 -17.07 0.43
N LEU A 261 -56.83 -16.38 0.09
CA LEU A 261 -56.78 -15.49 -1.07
C LEU A 261 -56.81 -16.25 -2.40
N ILE A 262 -56.13 -17.39 -2.50
CA ILE A 262 -56.16 -18.24 -3.69
C ILE A 262 -57.55 -18.84 -3.92
N ASP A 263 -58.25 -19.23 -2.84
CA ASP A 263 -59.64 -19.71 -2.92
C ASP A 263 -60.58 -18.63 -3.45
N VAL A 264 -60.51 -17.42 -2.90
CA VAL A 264 -61.31 -16.27 -3.37
C VAL A 264 -61.01 -15.89 -4.82
N VAL A 265 -59.75 -15.93 -5.24
CA VAL A 265 -59.35 -15.64 -6.64
C VAL A 265 -59.84 -16.71 -7.62
N ASN A 266 -59.97 -17.97 -7.17
CA ASN A 266 -60.54 -19.06 -7.95
C ASN A 266 -62.08 -19.14 -7.86
N GLY A 267 -62.73 -18.17 -7.21
CA GLY A 267 -64.18 -18.03 -7.14
C GLY A 267 -64.85 -18.71 -5.92
N GLY A 268 -64.07 -19.16 -4.94
CA GLY A 268 -64.55 -19.62 -3.64
C GLY A 268 -64.94 -18.46 -2.69
N ASP A 269 -65.63 -18.77 -1.59
CA ASP A 269 -66.11 -17.76 -0.62
C ASP A 269 -65.13 -17.52 0.55
N GLY A 270 -63.97 -18.19 0.55
CA GLY A 270 -62.93 -18.05 1.58
C GLY A 270 -63.17 -18.91 2.83
N SER A 271 -64.15 -19.82 2.83
CA SER A 271 -64.47 -20.70 3.96
C SER A 271 -63.76 -22.06 3.90
N GLY A 272 -62.45 -22.08 3.66
CA GLY A 272 -61.63 -23.31 3.65
C GLY A 272 -61.59 -23.98 5.03
N SER A 273 -62.18 -25.18 5.15
CA SER A 273 -62.20 -25.98 6.38
C SER A 273 -60.81 -26.53 6.75
N ILE A 274 -60.32 -26.12 7.93
CA ILE A 274 -59.11 -26.67 8.56
C ILE A 274 -59.46 -28.07 9.08
N SER A 275 -59.08 -29.12 8.33
CA SER A 275 -59.08 -30.48 8.82
C SER A 275 -57.77 -30.74 9.58
N VAL A 276 -57.81 -30.56 10.89
CA VAL A 276 -56.76 -31.03 11.80
C VAL A 276 -56.82 -32.56 11.84
N GLN A 277 -55.84 -33.24 11.24
CA GLN A 277 -55.56 -34.62 11.60
C GLN A 277 -54.77 -34.65 12.92
N PRO A 278 -55.17 -35.45 13.92
CA PRO A 278 -54.42 -35.58 15.15
C PRO A 278 -53.17 -36.44 14.93
N GLU A 279 -52.01 -35.89 15.27
CA GLU A 279 -50.74 -36.59 15.34
C GLU A 279 -50.83 -37.71 16.38
N ALA A 280 -50.72 -38.96 15.93
CA ALA A 280 -50.60 -40.11 16.80
C ALA A 280 -49.25 -40.06 17.51
N THR A 281 -49.30 -39.93 18.84
CA THR A 281 -48.21 -40.23 19.76
C THR A 281 -47.63 -41.62 19.47
N ARG A 282 -46.33 -41.69 19.15
CA ARG A 282 -45.53 -42.90 19.34
C ARG A 282 -44.47 -42.62 20.39
N ASP A 283 -44.75 -43.16 21.56
CA ASP A 283 -43.83 -43.28 22.67
C ASP A 283 -42.60 -44.13 22.29
N ASP A 284 -41.52 -43.71 22.93
CA ASP A 284 -40.27 -44.37 23.24
C ASP A 284 -40.34 -45.90 23.36
N GLN A 285 -39.41 -46.61 22.70
CA GLN A 285 -38.86 -47.87 23.23
C GLN A 285 -37.38 -47.97 22.88
N THR A 286 -36.62 -48.07 23.96
CA THR A 286 -35.24 -48.54 24.06
C THR A 286 -35.07 -50.00 23.61
N ASP A 287 -33.81 -50.34 23.36
CA ASP A 287 -33.14 -51.63 23.62
C ASP A 287 -32.90 -52.66 22.49
N HIS A 288 -31.60 -53.05 22.45
CA HIS A 288 -30.95 -54.31 22.00
C HIS A 288 -31.08 -54.67 20.50
N GLU A 289 -30.03 -55.01 19.74
CA GLU A 289 -28.68 -55.57 19.96
C GLU A 289 -27.62 -54.97 19.02
#